data_AF-A0A854WYH8-F1
#
_entry.id   AF-A0A854WYH8-F1
#
_cell.length_a   1.000
_cell.length_b   1.000
_cell.length_c   1.000
_cell.angle_alpha   90.00
_cell.angle_beta   90.00
_cell.angle_gamma   90.00
#
_symmetry.space_group_name_H-M   'P 1'
#
loop_
_entity.id
_entity.type
_entity.pdbx_description
1 polymer ?
#
loop_
_entity_poly.entity_id
_entity_poly.type
_entity_poly.pdbx_seq_one_letter_code
_entity_poly.pdbx_strand_id
1 'polypeptide(L)'
;MDVQALESSDVLSFTLDQAHRCFEMVVSLKDGCRCKLTAWNIDGAELPISLGALHIQNSRVLGELEGISFVENVLSLEGDFGDMSIEADTVLVEKLI
;
A
#
# COMPACT_ATOMS: atom_id res chain seq x y z
N MET A 1 3.61 -4.18 -12.01
CA MET A 1 2.57 -3.29 -12.59
C MET A 1 2.84 -1.89 -12.11
N ASP A 2 2.25 -0.88 -12.75
CA ASP A 2 2.35 0.49 -12.23
C ASP A 2 1.49 0.65 -10.98
N VAL A 3 1.88 1.52 -10.04
CA VAL A 3 1.13 1.71 -8.78
C VAL A 3 -0.25 2.31 -9.04
N GLN A 4 -0.37 3.17 -10.05
CA GLN A 4 -1.64 3.77 -10.49
C GLN A 4 -2.64 2.72 -10.99
N ALA A 5 -2.19 1.52 -11.38
CA ALA A 5 -3.09 0.43 -11.74
C ALA A 5 -3.91 -0.11 -10.54
N LEU A 6 -3.56 0.29 -9.32
CA LEU A 6 -4.28 -0.07 -8.10
C LEU A 6 -5.36 0.95 -7.71
N GLU A 7 -5.45 2.11 -8.36
CA GLU A 7 -6.51 3.09 -8.08
C GLU A 7 -7.91 2.47 -8.23
N SER A 8 -8.83 2.88 -7.36
CA SER A 8 -10.19 2.35 -7.24
C SER A 8 -10.28 0.84 -6.94
N SER A 9 -9.28 0.29 -6.26
CA SER A 9 -9.29 -1.09 -5.77
C SER A 9 -9.78 -1.19 -4.34
N ASP A 10 -10.33 -2.35 -3.99
CA ASP A 10 -10.71 -2.66 -2.62
C ASP A 10 -9.46 -3.05 -1.81
N VAL A 11 -9.10 -2.28 -0.79
CA VAL A 11 -7.97 -2.60 0.09
C VAL A 11 -8.35 -3.72 1.05
N LEU A 12 -7.65 -4.84 0.99
CA LEU A 12 -7.94 -6.01 1.81
C LEU A 12 -7.12 -6.03 3.10
N SER A 13 -5.87 -5.57 3.06
CA SER A 13 -4.99 -5.57 4.23
C SER A 13 -3.80 -4.65 4.05
N PHE A 14 -3.30 -4.15 5.18
CA PHE A 14 -1.96 -3.58 5.35
C PHE A 14 -1.14 -4.46 6.28
N THR A 15 0.14 -4.64 5.95
CA THR A 15 1.12 -5.27 6.83
C THR A 15 2.34 -4.37 6.92
N LEU A 16 2.74 -4.05 8.14
CA LEU A 16 4.05 -3.47 8.41
C LEU A 16 4.93 -4.56 9.02
N ASP A 17 5.87 -5.06 8.23
CA ASP A 17 6.78 -6.12 8.65
C ASP A 17 8.14 -5.52 9.03
N GLN A 18 8.36 -5.36 10.34
CA GLN A 18 9.61 -4.83 10.88
C GLN A 18 10.78 -5.81 10.81
N ALA A 19 10.51 -7.12 10.73
CA ALA A 19 11.58 -8.12 10.61
C ALA A 19 12.19 -8.09 9.21
N HIS A 20 11.32 -7.93 8.19
CA HIS A 20 11.72 -7.85 6.79
C HIS A 20 11.87 -6.40 6.29
N ARG A 21 11.60 -5.41 7.15
CA ARG A 21 11.70 -3.96 6.91
C ARG A 21 10.97 -3.52 5.65
N CYS A 22 9.74 -4.01 5.52
CA CYS A 22 8.89 -3.69 4.38
C CYS A 22 7.47 -3.34 4.81
N PHE A 23 6.78 -2.61 3.93
CA PHE A 23 5.35 -2.42 3.97
C PHE A 23 4.72 -3.25 2.86
N GLU A 24 3.58 -3.88 3.15
CA GLU A 24 2.77 -4.58 2.16
C GLU A 24 1.32 -4.12 2.22
N MET A 25 0.72 -3.98 1.04
CA MET A 25 -0.72 -3.76 0.88
C MET A 25 -1.26 -4.81 -0.10
N VAL A 26 -2.36 -5.45 0.27
CA VAL A 26 -3.07 -6.37 -0.64
C VAL A 26 -4.38 -5.71 -1.04
N VAL A 27 -4.66 -5.71 -2.34
CA VAL A 27 -5.88 -5.15 -2.91
C VAL A 27 -6.61 -6.14 -3.83
N SER A 28 -7.90 -5.92 -4.03
CA SER A 28 -8.70 -6.58 -5.07
C SER A 28 -9.12 -5.56 -6.13
N LEU A 29 -8.72 -5.80 -7.37
CA LEU A 29 -9.16 -5.02 -8.52
C LEU A 29 -10.63 -5.31 -8.85
N LYS A 30 -11.26 -4.45 -9.66
CA LYS A 30 -12.67 -4.56 -10.07
C LYS A 30 -13.00 -5.84 -10.86
N ASP A 31 -12.00 -6.45 -11.50
CA ASP A 31 -12.13 -7.73 -12.20
C ASP A 31 -11.96 -8.96 -11.27
N GLY A 32 -11.76 -8.72 -9.96
CA GLY A 32 -11.51 -9.74 -8.95
C GLY A 32 -10.07 -10.22 -8.86
N CYS A 33 -9.16 -9.70 -9.72
CA CYS A 33 -7.74 -9.99 -9.62
C CYS A 33 -7.16 -9.38 -8.33
N ARG A 34 -6.36 -10.16 -7.60
CA ARG A 34 -5.68 -9.67 -6.40
C ARG A 34 -4.26 -9.24 -6.74
N CYS A 35 -3.85 -8.13 -6.16
CA CYS A 35 -2.50 -7.61 -6.29
C CYS A 35 -1.89 -7.37 -4.90
N LYS A 36 -0.58 -7.53 -4.80
CA LYS A 36 0.21 -7.09 -3.66
C LYS A 36 1.11 -5.95 -4.10
N LEU A 37 1.09 -4.87 -3.34
CA LEU A 37 2.09 -3.83 -3.37
C LEU A 37 3.05 -4.07 -2.21
N THR A 38 4.35 -4.00 -2.46
CA THR A 38 5.40 -4.06 -1.44
C THR A 38 6.30 -2.84 -1.58
N ALA A 39 6.64 -2.18 -0.48
CA ALA A 39 7.58 -1.06 -0.41
C ALA A 39 8.72 -1.36 0.58
N TRP A 40 9.96 -1.00 0.23
CA TRP A 40 11.16 -1.22 1.05
C TRP A 40 12.31 -0.28 0.68
N ASN A 41 13.30 -0.15 1.58
CA ASN A 41 14.58 0.53 1.31
C ASN A 41 15.64 -0.48 0.87
N ILE A 42 16.44 -0.15 -0.15
CA ILE A 42 17.40 -1.07 -0.78
C ILE A 42 18.56 -1.38 0.18
N ASP A 43 18.93 -0.41 1.01
CA ASP A 43 19.95 -0.56 2.05
C ASP A 43 19.44 -1.33 3.28
N GLY A 44 18.15 -1.70 3.29
CA GLY A 44 17.49 -2.34 4.40
C GLY A 44 17.30 -1.41 5.60
N ALA A 45 17.28 -0.09 5.44
CA ALA A 45 16.87 0.83 6.49
C ALA A 45 15.39 0.64 6.86
N GLU A 46 15.01 1.12 8.05
CA GLU A 46 13.59 1.18 8.44
C GLU A 46 12.83 2.13 7.51
N LEU A 47 11.54 1.87 7.32
CA LEU A 47 10.65 2.72 6.53
C LEU A 47 10.09 3.84 7.41
N PRO A 48 10.38 5.12 7.12
CA PRO A 48 9.63 6.23 7.69
C PRO A 48 8.19 6.18 7.20
N ILE A 49 7.24 6.14 8.14
CA ILE A 49 5.81 6.13 7.84
C ILE A 49 5.14 7.29 8.57
N SER A 50 4.42 8.11 7.82
CA SER A 50 3.57 9.18 8.34
C SER A 50 2.11 8.82 8.10
N LEU A 51 1.31 8.85 9.18
CA LEU A 51 -0.13 8.61 9.14
C LEU A 51 -0.84 9.96 9.37
N GLY A 52 -1.68 10.39 8.42
CA GLY A 52 -2.58 11.51 8.65
C GLY A 52 -3.80 11.02 9.42
N ALA A 53 -4.67 10.29 8.75
CA ALA A 53 -5.74 9.50 9.34
C ALA A 53 -5.55 8.01 9.03
N LEU A 54 -5.87 7.14 10.00
CA LEU A 54 -5.93 5.69 9.76
C LEU A 54 -7.15 5.09 10.46
N HIS A 55 -8.10 4.61 9.67
CA HIS A 55 -9.38 4.08 10.10
C HIS A 55 -9.42 2.57 9.93
N ILE A 56 -8.95 1.85 10.95
CA ILE A 56 -9.01 0.38 10.95
C ILE A 56 -10.32 -0.08 11.59
N GLN A 57 -11.20 -0.68 10.80
CA GLN A 57 -12.45 -1.26 11.26
C GLN A 57 -12.45 -2.78 11.08
N ASN A 58 -13.16 -3.50 11.95
CA ASN A 58 -13.33 -4.95 11.82
C ASN A 58 -14.27 -5.28 10.66
N SER A 59 -13.71 -5.31 9.45
CA SER A 59 -14.42 -5.54 8.19
C SER A 59 -13.54 -6.40 7.26
N ARG A 60 -14.13 -6.89 6.17
CA ARG A 60 -13.38 -7.71 5.19
C ARG A 60 -12.53 -6.88 4.23
N VAL A 61 -12.78 -5.58 4.14
CA VAL A 61 -12.17 -4.63 3.22
C VAL A 61 -11.99 -3.34 4.00
N LEU A 62 -10.76 -2.82 4.04
CA LEU A 62 -10.42 -1.57 4.73
C LEU A 62 -11.06 -0.34 4.06
N GLY A 63 -11.38 -0.47 2.78
CA GLY A 63 -12.16 0.48 1.99
C GLY A 63 -11.58 0.64 0.59
N GLU A 64 -12.10 1.58 -0.20
CA GLU A 64 -11.58 1.88 -1.54
C GLU A 64 -10.26 2.65 -1.46
N LEU A 65 -9.29 2.28 -2.31
CA LEU A 65 -8.09 3.08 -2.57
C LEU A 65 -8.43 4.17 -3.59
N GLU A 66 -8.59 5.40 -3.12
CA GLU A 66 -9.00 6.54 -3.95
C GLU A 66 -7.82 7.20 -4.65
N GLY A 67 -6.64 7.18 -4.04
CA GLY A 67 -5.42 7.77 -4.59
C GLY A 67 -4.16 6.98 -4.22
N ILE A 68 -3.25 6.83 -5.19
CA ILE A 68 -1.93 6.25 -4.97
C ILE A 68 -0.89 6.89 -5.88
N SER A 69 0.29 7.18 -5.32
CA SER A 69 1.43 7.67 -6.11
C SER A 69 2.76 7.25 -5.50
N PHE A 70 3.78 7.12 -6.35
CA PHE A 70 5.17 6.92 -5.91
C PHE A 70 6.05 7.95 -6.62
N VAL A 71 6.40 9.02 -5.93
CA VAL A 71 7.15 10.16 -6.49
C VAL A 71 8.25 10.55 -5.51
N GLU A 72 9.45 10.77 -6.01
CA GLU A 72 10.61 11.18 -5.18
C GLU A 72 10.81 10.28 -3.94
N ASN A 73 10.66 8.96 -4.12
CA ASN A 73 10.78 7.95 -3.07
C ASN A 73 9.70 8.02 -1.97
N VAL A 74 8.59 8.70 -2.23
CA VAL A 74 7.44 8.74 -1.32
C VAL A 74 6.26 8.01 -1.95
N LEU A 75 5.86 6.90 -1.33
CA LEU A 75 4.59 6.23 -1.60
C LEU A 75 3.49 6.92 -0.81
N SER A 76 2.55 7.56 -1.50
CA SER A 76 1.37 8.17 -0.89
C SER A 76 0.14 7.32 -1.19
N LEU A 77 -0.69 7.09 -0.17
CA LEU A 77 -1.93 6.32 -0.23
C LEU A 77 -3.06 7.14 0.39
N GLU A 78 -4.20 7.20 -0.28
CA GLU A 78 -5.41 7.87 0.19
C GLU A 78 -6.64 7.00 -0.11
N GLY A 79 -7.56 6.91 0.84
CA GLY A 79 -8.84 6.27 0.62
C GLY A 79 -9.73 6.28 1.86
N ASP A 80 -10.76 5.44 1.84
CA ASP A 80 -11.71 5.27 2.96
C ASP A 80 -11.03 4.91 4.30
N PHE A 81 -9.88 4.22 4.22
CA PHE A 81 -9.07 3.86 5.38
C PHE A 81 -8.26 5.03 5.93
N GLY A 82 -8.31 6.21 5.31
CA GLY A 82 -7.52 7.40 5.64
C GLY A 82 -6.35 7.62 4.68
N ASP A 83 -5.34 8.35 5.16
CA ASP A 83 -4.18 8.76 4.37
C ASP A 83 -2.86 8.42 5.07
N MET A 84 -1.92 7.91 4.28
CA MET A 84 -0.58 7.60 4.75
C MET A 84 0.48 7.83 3.68
N SER A 85 1.69 8.17 4.12
CA SER A 85 2.87 8.26 3.28
C SER A 85 4.01 7.42 3.84
N ILE A 86 4.78 6.81 2.94
CA ILE A 86 5.89 5.92 3.25
C ILE A 86 7.09 6.37 2.40
N GLU A 87 8.19 6.70 3.06
CA GLU A 87 9.46 6.93 2.38
C GLU A 87 10.11 5.57 2.08
N ALA A 88 10.26 5.24 0.80
CA ALA A 88 10.80 3.97 0.33
C ALA A 88 11.62 4.16 -0.95
N ASP A 89 12.77 3.50 -1.07
CA ASP A 89 13.55 3.49 -2.31
C ASP A 89 12.86 2.73 -3.44
N THR A 90 12.06 1.72 -3.10
CA THR A 90 11.48 0.80 -4.08
C THR A 90 10.05 0.43 -3.73
N VAL A 91 9.23 0.31 -4.79
CA VAL A 91 7.89 -0.29 -4.75
C VAL A 91 7.78 -1.37 -5.83
N LEU A 92 7.08 -2.45 -5.51
CA LEU A 92 6.77 -3.53 -6.45
C LEU A 92 5.28 -3.86 -6.38
N VAL A 93 4.64 -3.95 -7.55
CA VAL A 93 3.26 -4.43 -7.67
C VAL A 93 3.24 -5.75 -8.43
N GLU A 94 2.79 -6.80 -7.74
CA GLU A 94 2.69 -8.17 -8.25
C GLU A 94 1.24 -8.67 -8.21
N LYS A 95 0.85 -9.50 -9.18
CA LYS A 95 -0.43 -10.22 -9.15
C LYS A 95 -0.30 -11.43 -8.24
N LEU A 96 -1.30 -11.67 -7.41
CA LEU A 96 -1.41 -12.87 -6.58
C LEU A 96 -2.19 -13.94 -7.36
N ILE A 97 -1.68 -15.19 -7.33
CA ILE A 97 -2.28 -16.37 -7.97
C ILE A 97 -3.28 -17.04 -7.04
#